data_AF-A0A938UVM6-F1
#
_entry.id   AF-A0A938UVM6-F1
#
_cell.length_a   1.000
_cell.length_b   1.000
_cell.length_c   1.000
_cell.angle_alpha   90.00
_cell.angle_beta   90.00
_cell.angle_gamma   90.00
#
_symmetry.space_group_name_H-M   'P 1'
#
loop_
_entity.id
_entity.type
_entity.pdbx_description
1 polymer ?
#
loop_
_entity_poly.entity_id
_entity_poly.type
_entity_poly.pdbx_seq_one_letter_code
_entity_poly.pdbx_strand_id
1 'polypeptide(L)'
;MDYMKNYCLWLLIASLLSFSPGCMKSVSPLWVSKVPESSPPPGGDEIMKLPAGEKVPFRQLSDNLQGARVIFVGESHDQIEHHQIQVRIIKDLVARGKEVAIGMEMFEKSQQLILDKWSQGLLTEEEFLKEVQWEKTWSMDYQLYRPILDEAKHHRLKVIALNVQRDLP
;
A
#
# COMPACT_ATOMS: atom_id res chain seq x y z
N MET A 1 -66.77 21.69 66.92
CA MET A 1 -65.39 21.71 67.44
C MET A 1 -64.48 21.47 66.24
N ASP A 2 -63.96 22.56 65.68
CA ASP A 2 -62.83 22.77 64.74
C ASP A 2 -62.73 21.85 63.49
N TYR A 3 -62.87 22.28 62.22
CA TYR A 3 -62.36 23.46 61.48
C TYR A 3 -60.83 23.63 61.55
N MET A 4 -60.09 23.15 60.54
CA MET A 4 -59.20 23.97 59.68
C MET A 4 -58.15 23.19 58.83
N LYS A 5 -58.13 23.55 57.53
CA LYS A 5 -56.98 23.78 56.62
C LYS A 5 -56.33 22.60 55.84
N ASN A 6 -56.62 22.62 54.53
CA ASN A 6 -55.71 22.78 53.37
C ASN A 6 -54.32 22.12 53.44
N TYR A 7 -53.91 21.40 52.38
CA TYR A 7 -52.91 21.89 51.40
C TYR A 7 -52.75 20.92 50.22
N CYS A 8 -52.70 21.53 49.05
CA CYS A 8 -52.40 20.99 47.73
C CYS A 8 -50.97 20.40 47.68
N LEU A 9 -50.78 19.20 47.14
CA LEU A 9 -49.53 18.89 46.45
C LEU A 9 -49.70 17.76 45.42
N TRP A 10 -49.59 18.15 44.16
CA TRP A 10 -49.41 17.28 43.00
C TRP A 10 -48.08 16.53 43.12
N LEU A 11 -48.10 15.19 43.09
CA LEU A 11 -46.88 14.40 42.87
C LEU A 11 -46.81 14.01 41.38
N LEU A 12 -46.15 14.86 40.61
CA LEU A 12 -45.57 14.50 39.31
C LEU A 12 -44.37 13.60 39.57
N ILE A 13 -44.50 12.30 39.29
CA ILE A 13 -43.37 11.38 39.21
C ILE A 13 -42.65 11.67 37.90
N ALA A 14 -41.72 12.62 37.92
CA ALA A 14 -40.77 12.81 36.84
C ALA A 14 -39.72 11.68 36.94
N SER A 15 -39.88 10.65 36.12
CA SER A 15 -38.87 9.61 35.93
C SER A 15 -37.58 10.23 35.40
N LEU A 16 -36.60 10.41 36.29
CA LEU A 16 -35.21 10.72 35.96
C LEU A 16 -34.60 9.52 35.21
N LEU A 17 -34.84 9.44 33.90
CA LEU A 17 -34.01 8.65 33.00
C LEU A 17 -32.66 9.36 32.91
N SER A 18 -31.72 8.90 33.74
CA SER A 18 -30.32 9.27 33.67
C SER A 18 -29.77 8.80 32.31
N PHE A 19 -29.85 9.65 31.30
CA PHE A 19 -29.06 9.52 30.09
C PHE A 19 -27.59 9.62 30.52
N SER A 20 -26.98 8.47 30.78
CA SER A 20 -25.54 8.37 30.85
C SER A 20 -25.04 8.63 29.43
N PRO A 21 -24.29 9.71 29.15
CA PRO A 21 -23.62 9.82 27.87
C PRO A 21 -22.63 8.66 27.78
N GLY A 22 -23.02 7.62 27.04
CA GLY A 22 -22.12 6.52 26.72
C GLY A 22 -20.98 7.09 25.90
N CYS A 23 -19.82 7.28 26.53
CA CYS A 23 -18.59 7.59 25.81
C CYS A 23 -18.26 6.43 24.88
N MET A 24 -18.73 6.51 23.65
CA MET A 24 -18.32 5.63 22.57
C MET A 24 -16.88 6.01 22.20
N LYS A 25 -15.89 5.39 22.84
CA LYS A 25 -14.49 5.55 22.45
C LYS A 25 -14.38 5.08 21.00
N SER A 26 -14.01 5.97 20.08
CA SER A 26 -13.72 5.55 18.71
C SER A 26 -12.52 4.60 18.78
N VAL A 27 -12.76 3.33 18.47
CA VAL A 27 -11.69 2.37 18.30
C VAL A 27 -11.18 2.57 16.90
N SER A 28 -10.08 3.32 16.75
CA SER A 28 -9.40 3.41 15.46
C SER A 28 -9.00 1.99 15.01
N PRO A 29 -9.24 1.62 13.74
CA PRO A 29 -8.81 0.34 13.23
C PRO A 29 -7.30 0.12 13.43
N LEU A 30 -6.88 -1.14 13.63
CA LEU A 30 -5.48 -1.50 13.87
C LEU A 30 -4.52 -1.07 12.74
N TRP A 31 -5.05 -0.84 11.54
CA TRP A 31 -4.30 -0.45 10.35
C TRP A 31 -4.13 1.06 10.20
N VAL A 32 -4.80 1.87 11.03
CA VAL A 32 -4.64 3.33 11.01
C VAL A 32 -3.31 3.70 11.64
N SER A 33 -2.49 4.45 10.90
CA SER A 33 -1.25 5.01 11.41
C SER A 33 -1.50 5.83 12.66
N LYS A 34 -0.69 5.61 13.70
CA LYS A 34 -0.66 6.44 14.91
C LYS A 34 0.47 7.47 14.86
N VAL A 35 1.23 7.49 13.76
CA VAL A 35 2.26 8.50 13.53
C VAL A 35 1.56 9.84 13.28
N PRO A 36 1.84 10.89 14.07
CA PRO A 36 1.26 12.20 13.83
C PRO A 36 1.64 12.72 12.44
N GLU A 37 0.67 13.25 11.72
CA GLU A 37 0.85 13.87 10.40
C GLU A 37 1.82 15.07 10.44
N SER A 38 1.99 15.69 11.61
CA SER A 38 2.96 16.76 11.87
C SER A 38 4.39 16.28 12.10
N SER A 39 4.64 14.97 12.11
CA SER A 39 6.00 14.44 12.18
C SER A 39 6.73 14.79 10.88
N PRO A 40 8.02 15.16 10.92
CA PRO A 40 8.79 15.32 9.69
C PRO A 40 8.75 14.02 8.89
N PRO A 41 8.73 14.09 7.55
CA PRO A 41 8.78 12.90 6.73
C PRO A 41 10.02 12.06 7.10
N PRO A 42 9.94 10.72 7.02
CA PRO A 42 11.10 9.88 7.24
C PRO A 42 12.25 10.34 6.32
N GLY A 43 13.48 10.27 6.82
CA GLY A 43 14.66 10.46 5.96
C GLY A 43 14.70 9.42 4.83
N GLY A 44 15.44 9.68 3.75
CA GLY A 44 15.41 8.84 2.53
C GLY A 44 15.70 7.33 2.71
N ASP A 45 16.38 6.94 3.79
CA ASP A 45 16.67 5.54 4.14
C ASP A 45 15.91 5.04 5.37
N GLU A 46 15.04 5.86 5.97
CA GLU A 46 14.33 5.53 7.19
C GLU A 46 13.08 4.68 6.88
N ILE A 47 13.02 3.49 7.48
CA ILE A 47 11.86 2.61 7.37
C ILE A 47 11.11 2.66 8.69
N MET A 48 9.82 3.00 8.65
CA MET A 48 8.96 3.05 9.83
C MET A 48 7.97 1.88 9.84
N LYS A 49 7.95 1.13 10.94
CA LYS A 49 6.97 0.07 11.19
C LYS A 49 5.68 0.69 11.73
N LEU A 50 4.61 0.54 10.95
CA LEU A 50 3.27 0.97 11.32
C LEU A 50 2.55 -0.06 12.22
N PRO A 51 1.56 0.36 13.03
CA PRO A 51 1.04 1.73 13.14
C PRO A 51 1.83 2.65 14.08
N ALA A 52 2.78 2.11 14.87
CA ALA A 52 3.46 2.85 15.94
C ALA A 52 4.52 3.86 15.44
N GLY A 53 5.07 3.69 14.24
CA GLY A 53 6.13 4.54 13.71
C GLY A 53 7.53 4.21 14.23
N GLU A 54 7.74 2.99 14.72
CA GLU A 54 9.07 2.56 15.15
C GLU A 54 10.02 2.50 13.94
N LYS A 55 11.17 3.18 14.01
CA LYS A 55 12.19 3.09 12.97
C LYS A 55 12.84 1.70 13.03
N VAL A 56 12.89 1.01 11.89
CA VAL A 56 13.49 -0.31 11.76
C VAL A 56 14.57 -0.31 10.68
N PRO A 57 15.66 -1.07 10.83
CA PRO A 57 16.62 -1.24 9.76
C PRO A 57 16.02 -2.09 8.62
N PHE A 58 16.54 -1.91 7.40
CA PHE A 58 16.10 -2.69 6.23
C PHE A 58 16.17 -4.21 6.45
N ARG A 59 17.18 -4.70 7.20
CA ARG A 59 17.28 -6.12 7.55
C ARG A 59 16.03 -6.64 8.26
N GLN A 60 15.48 -5.85 9.19
CA GLN A 60 14.28 -6.25 9.92
C GLN A 60 13.03 -6.20 9.03
N LEU A 61 12.92 -5.23 8.11
CA LEU A 61 11.88 -5.24 7.08
C LEU A 61 11.98 -6.52 6.25
N SER A 62 13.17 -6.79 5.71
CA SER A 62 13.47 -7.96 4.89
C SER A 62 13.16 -9.29 5.59
N ASP A 63 13.52 -9.45 6.86
CA ASP A 63 13.21 -10.64 7.66
C ASP A 63 11.69 -10.82 7.82
N ASN A 64 10.92 -9.74 7.96
CA ASN A 64 9.45 -9.81 7.99
C ASN A 64 8.86 -10.21 6.63
N LEU A 65 9.44 -9.74 5.52
CA LEU A 65 8.97 -10.03 4.16
C LEU A 65 9.15 -11.51 3.79
N GLN A 66 10.09 -12.23 4.41
CA GLN A 66 10.30 -13.66 4.15
C GLN A 66 9.07 -14.54 4.45
N GLY A 67 8.22 -14.13 5.40
CA GLY A 67 6.98 -14.85 5.70
C GLY A 67 5.81 -14.49 4.78
N ALA A 68 5.93 -13.42 3.98
CA ALA A 68 4.84 -12.92 3.16
C ALA A 68 4.72 -13.70 1.85
N ARG A 69 3.48 -13.97 1.44
CA ARG A 69 3.14 -14.56 0.13
C ARG A 69 2.90 -13.51 -0.94
N VAL A 70 2.43 -12.33 -0.51
CA VAL A 70 2.12 -11.18 -1.36
C VAL A 70 2.64 -9.95 -0.63
N ILE A 71 3.37 -9.11 -1.36
CA ILE A 71 3.95 -7.88 -0.85
C ILE A 71 3.46 -6.75 -1.76
N PHE A 72 2.80 -5.76 -1.18
CA PHE A 72 2.40 -4.55 -1.88
C PHE A 72 3.43 -3.46 -1.59
N VAL A 73 3.94 -2.82 -2.65
CA VAL A 73 4.85 -1.69 -2.55
C VAL A 73 4.24 -0.55 -3.33
N GLY A 74 3.68 0.43 -2.61
CA GLY A 74 3.10 1.63 -3.21
C GLY A 74 4.20 2.60 -3.65
N GLU A 75 3.87 3.46 -4.61
CA GLU A 75 4.77 4.49 -5.11
C GLU A 75 4.01 5.70 -5.64
N SER A 76 4.69 6.84 -5.65
CA SER A 76 4.41 7.95 -6.55
C SER A 76 5.24 7.78 -7.81
N HIS A 77 4.57 7.81 -8.98
CA HIS A 77 5.12 7.41 -10.28
C HIS A 77 6.39 8.16 -10.73
N ASP A 78 6.67 9.33 -10.17
CA ASP A 78 7.76 10.23 -10.54
C ASP A 78 8.88 10.34 -9.49
N GLN A 79 8.81 9.56 -8.40
CA GLN A 79 9.79 9.61 -7.31
C GLN A 79 10.78 8.46 -7.40
N ILE A 80 12.04 8.76 -7.75
CA ILE A 80 13.07 7.74 -7.98
C ILE A 80 13.35 6.88 -6.74
N GLU A 81 13.25 7.44 -5.54
CA GLU A 81 13.50 6.75 -4.27
C GLU A 81 12.51 5.59 -4.06
N HIS A 82 11.27 5.74 -4.54
CA HIS A 82 10.27 4.67 -4.48
C HIS A 82 10.63 3.49 -5.38
N HIS A 83 11.11 3.76 -6.60
CA HIS A 83 11.58 2.72 -7.51
C HIS A 83 12.84 2.03 -6.97
N GLN A 84 13.74 2.78 -6.34
CA GLN A 84 14.96 2.23 -5.73
C GLN A 84 14.65 1.24 -4.60
N ILE A 85 13.69 1.55 -3.71
CA ILE A 85 13.33 0.60 -2.64
C ILE A 85 12.65 -0.65 -3.19
N GLN A 86 11.85 -0.54 -4.26
CA GLN A 86 11.28 -1.70 -4.96
C GLN A 86 12.37 -2.64 -5.48
N VAL A 87 13.38 -2.10 -6.18
CA VAL A 87 14.54 -2.87 -6.67
C VAL A 87 15.29 -3.52 -5.50
N ARG A 88 15.53 -2.78 -4.41
CA ARG A 88 16.22 -3.30 -3.22
C ARG A 88 15.48 -4.47 -2.58
N ILE A 89 14.14 -4.40 -2.51
CA ILE A 89 13.28 -5.49 -2.01
C ILE A 89 13.37 -6.70 -2.93
N ILE A 90 13.25 -6.52 -4.26
CA ILE A 90 13.33 -7.61 -5.24
C ILE A 90 14.67 -8.33 -5.11
N LYS A 91 15.78 -7.58 -5.11
CA LYS A 91 17.14 -8.12 -4.97
C LYS A 91 17.31 -8.94 -3.69
N ASP A 92 16.84 -8.40 -2.56
CA ASP A 92 16.98 -9.09 -1.28
C ASP A 92 16.14 -10.39 -1.23
N LEU A 93 14.92 -10.38 -1.76
CA LEU A 93 14.09 -11.58 -1.84
C LEU A 93 14.73 -12.66 -2.73
N VAL A 94 15.22 -12.28 -3.92
CA VAL A 94 15.92 -13.18 -4.84
C VAL A 94 17.21 -13.73 -4.21
N ALA A 95 18.02 -12.87 -3.59
CA ALA A 95 19.26 -13.27 -2.93
C ALA A 95 19.03 -14.25 -1.75
N ARG A 96 17.86 -14.17 -1.12
CA ARG A 96 17.42 -15.10 -0.07
C ARG A 96 16.73 -16.36 -0.61
N GLY A 97 16.76 -16.57 -1.93
CA GLY A 97 16.28 -17.78 -2.60
C GLY A 97 14.76 -17.86 -2.74
N LYS A 98 14.04 -16.74 -2.65
CA LYS A 98 12.60 -16.72 -2.91
C LYS A 98 12.33 -16.83 -4.41
N GLU A 99 11.32 -17.63 -4.76
CA GLU A 99 10.70 -17.54 -6.08
C GLU A 99 9.86 -16.28 -6.14
N VAL A 100 10.31 -15.30 -6.93
CA VAL A 100 9.67 -13.98 -7.05
C VAL A 100 8.97 -13.86 -8.41
N ALA A 101 7.75 -13.36 -8.38
CA ALA A 101 7.07 -12.79 -9.54
C ALA A 101 6.71 -11.33 -9.20
N ILE A 102 6.78 -10.45 -10.20
CA ILE A 102 6.59 -9.01 -10.03
C ILE A 102 5.29 -8.61 -10.71
N GLY A 103 4.30 -8.17 -9.94
CA GLY A 103 3.09 -7.56 -10.48
C GLY A 103 3.30 -6.06 -10.71
N MET A 104 2.95 -5.57 -11.89
CA MET A 104 3.15 -4.16 -12.27
C MET A 104 1.84 -3.56 -12.81
N GLU A 105 1.41 -2.44 -12.21
CA GLU A 105 0.20 -1.69 -12.56
C GLU A 105 0.27 -1.06 -13.95
N MET A 106 1.48 -0.81 -14.45
CA MET A 106 1.74 -0.05 -15.66
C MET A 106 1.42 -0.84 -16.93
N PHE A 107 1.20 -2.15 -16.78
CA PHE A 107 0.91 -3.06 -17.88
C PHE A 107 -0.51 -3.58 -17.85
N GLU A 108 -1.13 -3.58 -19.01
CA GLU A 108 -2.46 -4.12 -19.25
C GLU A 108 -2.39 -5.63 -19.50
N LYS A 109 -3.43 -6.39 -19.11
CA LYS A 109 -3.49 -7.85 -19.32
C LYS A 109 -3.21 -8.30 -20.76
N SER A 110 -3.59 -7.52 -21.77
CA SER A 110 -3.30 -7.79 -23.19
C SER A 110 -1.80 -7.87 -23.50
N GLN A 111 -0.95 -7.30 -22.64
CA GLN A 111 0.49 -7.21 -22.84
C GLN A 111 1.25 -8.38 -22.21
N GLN A 112 0.57 -9.34 -21.57
CA GLN A 112 1.23 -10.42 -20.82
C GLN A 112 2.22 -11.23 -21.67
N LEU A 113 1.90 -11.54 -22.93
CA LEU A 113 2.81 -12.27 -23.81
C LEU A 113 4.11 -11.49 -24.10
N ILE A 114 4.06 -10.16 -24.10
CA ILE A 114 5.24 -9.30 -24.31
C ILE A 114 6.11 -9.32 -23.05
N LEU A 115 5.49 -9.26 -21.86
CA LEU A 115 6.17 -9.38 -20.57
C LEU A 115 6.86 -10.74 -20.41
N ASP A 116 6.22 -11.82 -20.87
CA ASP A 116 6.79 -13.17 -20.84
C ASP A 116 8.03 -13.27 -21.74
N LYS A 117 8.00 -12.65 -22.93
CA LYS A 117 9.18 -12.56 -23.82
C LYS A 117 10.29 -11.72 -23.21
N TRP A 118 9.97 -10.57 -22.59
CA TRP A 118 10.94 -9.71 -21.91
C TRP A 118 11.69 -10.47 -20.82
N SER A 119 10.94 -11.16 -19.96
CA SER A 119 11.47 -11.96 -18.85
C SER A 119 12.40 -13.09 -19.32
N GLN A 120 12.17 -13.62 -20.52
CA GLN A 120 13.01 -14.63 -21.16
C GLN A 120 14.22 -14.04 -21.91
N GLY A 121 14.33 -12.71 -21.97
CA GLY A 121 15.39 -12.00 -22.67
C GLY A 121 15.27 -12.04 -24.20
N LEU A 122 14.07 -12.28 -24.72
CA LEU A 122 13.80 -12.40 -26.16
C LEU A 122 13.61 -11.05 -26.87
N LEU A 123 13.57 -9.96 -26.12
CA LEU A 123 13.39 -8.61 -26.64
C LEU A 123 14.55 -7.71 -26.19
N THR A 124 14.98 -6.83 -27.08
CA THR A 124 15.76 -5.63 -26.72
C THR A 124 14.87 -4.64 -25.97
N GLU A 125 15.48 -3.66 -25.31
CA GLU A 125 14.74 -2.59 -24.60
C GLU A 125 13.87 -1.78 -25.56
N GLU A 126 14.39 -1.43 -26.74
CA GLU A 126 13.67 -0.69 -27.77
C GLU A 126 12.44 -1.47 -28.27
N GLU A 127 12.62 -2.76 -28.60
CA GLU A 127 11.52 -3.63 -29.03
C GLU A 127 10.46 -3.77 -27.93
N PHE A 128 10.89 -3.95 -26.68
CA PHE A 128 10.01 -4.05 -25.54
C PHE A 128 9.12 -2.80 -25.40
N LEU A 129 9.72 -1.62 -25.31
CA LEU A 129 9.00 -0.35 -25.15
C LEU A 129 8.02 -0.09 -26.28
N LYS A 130 8.41 -0.44 -27.50
CA LYS A 130 7.54 -0.36 -28.68
C LYS A 130 6.36 -1.33 -28.59
N GLU A 131 6.60 -2.60 -28.29
CA GLU A 131 5.56 -3.63 -28.21
C GLU A 131 4.56 -3.35 -27.07
N VAL A 132 5.03 -2.92 -25.89
CA VAL A 132 4.15 -2.51 -24.78
C VAL A 132 3.54 -1.12 -24.97
N GLN A 133 3.89 -0.40 -26.04
CA GLN A 133 3.39 0.95 -26.30
C GLN A 133 3.59 1.89 -25.09
N TRP A 134 4.75 1.84 -24.44
CA TRP A 134 5.01 2.49 -23.14
C TRP A 134 4.58 3.96 -23.09
N GLU A 135 4.95 4.73 -24.11
CA GLU A 135 4.61 6.16 -24.23
C GLU A 135 3.10 6.43 -24.32
N LYS A 136 2.31 5.46 -24.79
CA LYS A 136 0.85 5.57 -24.90
C LYS A 136 0.14 5.05 -23.66
N THR A 137 0.59 3.92 -23.11
CA THR A 137 -0.11 3.22 -22.02
C THR A 137 0.31 3.69 -20.65
N TRP A 138 1.50 4.25 -20.48
CA TRP A 138 1.96 4.72 -19.18
C TRP A 138 2.49 6.16 -19.20
N SER A 139 3.25 6.53 -20.24
CA SER A 139 3.72 7.91 -20.47
C SER A 139 4.58 8.50 -19.34
N MET A 140 5.25 7.66 -18.55
CA MET A 140 6.23 8.07 -17.54
C MET A 140 7.65 7.81 -18.04
N ASP A 141 8.65 8.49 -17.48
CA ASP A 141 10.06 8.21 -17.80
C ASP A 141 10.39 6.74 -17.50
N TYR A 142 10.69 5.98 -18.56
CA TYR A 142 11.03 4.57 -18.45
C TYR A 142 12.26 4.33 -17.57
N GLN A 143 13.19 5.29 -17.48
CA GLN A 143 14.40 5.12 -16.68
C GLN A 143 14.12 4.92 -15.18
N LEU A 144 12.94 5.36 -14.70
CA LEU A 144 12.48 5.08 -13.33
C LEU A 144 12.20 3.58 -13.12
N TYR A 145 11.62 2.93 -14.12
CA TYR A 145 11.13 1.54 -14.05
C TYR A 145 12.14 0.52 -14.58
N ARG A 146 13.05 0.97 -15.44
CA ARG A 146 14.06 0.14 -16.09
C ARG A 146 14.80 -0.78 -15.11
N PRO A 147 15.29 -0.31 -13.94
CA PRO A 147 15.98 -1.21 -13.01
C PRO A 147 15.13 -2.39 -12.53
N ILE A 148 13.82 -2.19 -12.33
CA ILE A 148 12.90 -3.26 -11.91
C ILE A 148 12.77 -4.32 -13.01
N LEU A 149 12.60 -3.86 -14.25
CA LEU A 149 12.46 -4.72 -15.43
C LEU A 149 13.76 -5.44 -15.78
N ASP A 150 14.91 -4.80 -15.54
CA ASP A 150 16.23 -5.39 -15.70
C ASP A 150 16.46 -6.51 -14.68
N GLU A 151 16.08 -6.33 -13.41
CA GLU A 151 16.12 -7.42 -12.42
C GLU A 151 15.23 -8.60 -12.84
N ALA A 152 14.04 -8.30 -13.37
CA ALA A 152 13.13 -9.33 -13.88
C ALA A 152 13.77 -10.12 -15.01
N LYS A 153 14.37 -9.45 -16.00
CA LYS A 153 15.05 -10.09 -17.13
C LYS A 153 16.31 -10.85 -16.71
N HIS A 154 17.12 -10.26 -15.83
CA HIS A 154 18.38 -10.84 -15.36
C HIS A 154 18.15 -12.16 -14.63
N HIS A 155 17.15 -12.20 -13.75
CA HIS A 155 16.81 -13.39 -12.97
C HIS A 155 15.70 -14.25 -13.59
N ARG A 156 15.20 -13.90 -14.78
CA ARG A 156 14.06 -14.54 -15.47
C ARG A 156 12.79 -14.62 -14.58
N LEU A 157 12.56 -13.57 -13.79
CA LEU A 157 11.36 -13.44 -12.96
C LEU A 157 10.16 -13.17 -13.85
N LYS A 158 9.01 -13.75 -13.50
CA LYS A 158 7.77 -13.44 -14.20
C LYS A 158 7.35 -12.00 -13.90
N VAL A 159 7.08 -11.22 -14.93
CA VAL A 159 6.38 -9.93 -14.81
C VAL A 159 4.91 -10.12 -15.16
N ILE A 160 4.02 -9.78 -14.24
CA ILE A 160 2.57 -9.97 -14.35
C ILE A 160 1.90 -8.63 -14.57
N ALA A 161 1.12 -8.52 -15.66
CA ALA A 161 0.31 -7.36 -15.94
C ALA A 161 -0.89 -7.29 -15.00
N LEU A 162 -1.01 -6.21 -14.22
CA LEU A 162 -2.09 -6.07 -13.23
C LEU A 162 -3.28 -5.28 -13.76
N ASN A 163 -3.09 -4.43 -14.77
CA ASN A 163 -4.12 -3.48 -15.18
C ASN A 163 -5.11 -4.06 -16.20
N VAL A 164 -6.29 -3.44 -16.23
CA VAL A 164 -7.26 -3.64 -17.31
C VAL A 164 -6.99 -2.65 -18.45
N GLN A 165 -7.52 -2.94 -19.63
CA GLN A 165 -7.43 -2.00 -20.75
C GLN A 165 -8.17 -0.71 -20.40
N ARG A 166 -7.60 0.44 -20.78
CA ARG A 166 -8.25 1.74 -20.54
C ARG A 166 -9.58 1.92 -21.28
N ASP A 167 -9.72 1.26 -22.43
CA ASP A 167 -10.90 1.36 -23.31
C ASP A 167 -11.96 0.29 -23.02
N LEU A 168 -12.13 -0.12 -21.76
CA LEU A 168 -13.24 -1.00 -21.39
C LEU A 168 -14.58 -0.29 -21.72
N PRO A 169 -15.47 -0.94 -22.50
CA PRO A 169 -16.76 -0.36 -22.90
C PRO A 169 -17.71 -0.13 -21.72
#